data_AF-A0A939VV11-F1
#
_entry.id   AF-A0A939VV11-F1
#
_cell.length_a   1.000
_cell.length_b   1.000
_cell.length_c   1.000
_cell.angle_alpha   90.00
_cell.angle_beta   90.00
_cell.angle_gamma   90.00
#
_symmetry.space_group_name_H-M   'P 1'
#
loop_
_entity.id
_entity.type
_entity.pdbx_description
1 polymer ?
#
loop_
_entity_poly.entity_id
_entity_poly.type
_entity_poly.pdbx_seq_one_letter_code
_entity_poly.pdbx_strand_id
1 'polypeptide(L)'
;DSAGNCLFSKHPKVPVVYVSYDDALAFCGKLNDLTARPDGFSFTLPTNVQWEYACRAGTTTHYNNGKDQYRVKTDKVTEFLYEAAYDYPPHDPDLDEIAWYYQLDAPRPVALKKPNAWGLYDMHGNVREFCLDYHKMDSAESDYFVDPFFELGYVIRAGKATHEKEVERRGGSFCSNAVECAAGYWNLGIGETQTEPDTGFRIVLSTEQKFVKGSVDWEEKFSKQQDE
;
A
#
# COMPACT_ATOMS: atom_id res chain seq x y z
N ASP A 1 -5.11 23.57 3.54
CA ASP A 1 -4.19 24.70 3.28
C ASP A 1 -4.11 25.58 4.54
N SER A 2 -3.30 26.64 4.53
CA SER A 2 -3.19 27.63 5.63
C SER A 2 -4.49 28.42 5.91
N ALA A 3 -5.59 28.12 5.21
CA ALA A 3 -6.92 28.65 5.45
C ALA A 3 -7.88 27.63 6.12
N GLY A 4 -7.38 26.46 6.57
CA GLY A 4 -8.22 25.46 7.24
C GLY A 4 -9.20 24.76 6.30
N ASN A 5 -9.03 24.87 4.98
CA ASN A 5 -9.79 24.07 4.04
C ASN A 5 -9.28 22.63 4.11
N CYS A 6 -10.13 21.72 4.61
CA CYS A 6 -9.96 20.29 4.42
C CYS A 6 -9.90 20.01 2.92
N LEU A 7 -8.73 19.59 2.44
CA LEU A 7 -8.49 19.19 1.05
C LEU A 7 -9.09 17.80 0.75
N PHE A 8 -10.20 17.46 1.38
CA PHE A 8 -10.91 16.23 1.04
C PHE A 8 -11.49 16.36 -0.36
N SER A 9 -11.46 15.27 -1.12
CA SER A 9 -12.23 15.19 -2.34
C SER A 9 -13.70 15.47 -1.99
N LYS A 10 -14.25 16.58 -2.50
CA LYS A 10 -15.61 17.03 -2.14
C LYS A 10 -16.70 16.07 -2.62
N HIS A 11 -16.34 15.07 -3.42
CA HIS A 11 -17.26 14.11 -3.99
C HIS A 11 -17.22 12.80 -3.18
N PRO A 12 -18.35 12.31 -2.64
CA PRO A 12 -18.39 11.19 -1.68
C PRO A 12 -17.95 9.84 -2.25
N LYS A 13 -17.67 9.77 -3.54
CA LYS A 13 -17.19 8.57 -4.23
C LYS A 13 -15.77 8.68 -4.77
N VAL A 14 -15.11 9.83 -4.63
CA VAL A 14 -13.69 9.96 -5.00
C VAL A 14 -12.87 9.53 -3.79
N PRO A 15 -11.75 8.81 -3.96
CA PRO A 15 -10.92 8.44 -2.82
C PRO A 15 -10.48 9.68 -2.04
N VAL A 16 -10.32 9.50 -0.73
CA VAL A 16 -9.75 10.55 0.12
C VAL A 16 -8.26 10.63 -0.17
N VAL A 17 -7.76 11.85 -0.34
CA VAL A 17 -6.34 12.18 -0.58
C VAL A 17 -5.95 13.35 0.32
N TYR A 18 -4.69 13.76 0.30
CA TYR A 18 -4.13 14.72 1.28
C TYR A 18 -4.31 14.25 2.73
N VAL A 19 -4.16 12.94 2.94
CA VAL A 19 -4.15 12.30 4.25
C VAL A 19 -2.77 11.75 4.53
N SER A 20 -2.34 11.87 5.78
CA SER A 20 -1.08 11.28 6.24
C SER A 20 -1.28 9.82 6.65
N TYR A 21 -0.17 9.11 6.88
CA TYR A 21 -0.21 7.77 7.43
C TYR A 21 -0.84 7.75 8.84
N ASP A 22 -0.50 8.76 9.65
CA ASP A 22 -1.07 8.96 10.99
C ASP A 22 -2.58 9.19 10.93
N ASP A 23 -3.07 9.96 9.96
CA ASP A 23 -4.52 10.16 9.76
C ASP A 23 -5.23 8.85 9.41
N ALA A 24 -4.63 8.03 8.56
CA ALA A 24 -5.19 6.75 8.13
C ALA A 24 -5.27 5.74 9.31
N LEU A 25 -4.24 5.67 10.15
CA LEU A 25 -4.25 4.87 11.38
C LEU A 25 -5.21 5.42 12.42
N ALA A 26 -5.29 6.74 12.59
CA ALA A 26 -6.25 7.37 13.50
C ALA A 26 -7.70 7.09 13.06
N PHE A 27 -7.97 7.09 11.76
CA PHE A 27 -9.25 6.67 11.21
C PHE A 27 -9.57 5.21 11.58
N CYS A 28 -8.61 4.30 11.42
CA CYS A 28 -8.77 2.89 11.80
C CYS A 28 -9.05 2.74 13.30
N GLY A 29 -8.31 3.45 14.16
CA GLY A 29 -8.52 3.47 15.61
C GLY A 29 -9.93 3.93 15.98
N LYS A 30 -10.38 5.05 15.40
CA LYS A 30 -11.73 5.55 15.62
C LYS A 30 -12.80 4.58 15.11
N LEU A 31 -12.57 3.90 13.99
CA LEU A 31 -13.49 2.89 13.46
C LEU A 31 -13.59 1.68 14.41
N ASN A 32 -12.47 1.28 15.02
CA ASN A 32 -12.44 0.27 16.07
C ASN A 32 -13.22 0.71 17.32
N ASP A 33 -13.19 1.98 17.71
CA ASP A 33 -13.98 2.45 18.85
C ASP A 33 -15.48 2.48 18.57
N LEU A 34 -15.85 2.73 17.31
CA LEU A 34 -17.26 2.94 16.90
C LEU A 34 -17.97 1.67 16.42
N THR A 35 -17.23 0.61 16.11
CA THR A 35 -17.78 -0.57 15.40
C THR A 35 -17.49 -1.86 16.14
N ALA A 36 -18.56 -2.60 16.47
CA ALA A 36 -18.46 -3.96 16.96
C ALA A 36 -17.82 -4.86 15.91
N ARG A 37 -16.94 -5.77 16.36
CA ARG A 37 -16.19 -6.70 15.52
C ARG A 37 -15.94 -8.00 16.27
N PRO A 38 -15.63 -9.10 15.58
CA PRO A 38 -15.28 -10.36 16.25
C PRO A 38 -14.07 -10.18 17.18
N ASP A 39 -14.05 -10.95 18.26
CA ASP A 39 -12.95 -10.91 19.23
C ASP A 39 -11.61 -11.21 18.55
N GLY A 40 -10.60 -10.41 18.89
CA GLY A 40 -9.26 -10.52 18.33
C GLY A 40 -9.09 -9.90 16.94
N PHE A 41 -10.14 -9.31 16.34
CA PHE A 41 -10.02 -8.55 15.09
C PHE A 41 -9.90 -7.04 15.35
N SER A 42 -9.28 -6.32 14.41
CA SER A 42 -9.22 -4.87 14.35
C SER A 42 -9.20 -4.38 12.90
N PHE A 43 -9.79 -3.21 12.68
CA PHE A 43 -9.56 -2.42 11.47
C PHE A 43 -8.16 -1.84 11.50
N THR A 44 -7.41 -2.02 10.42
CA THR A 44 -6.05 -1.52 10.24
C THR A 44 -5.77 -1.32 8.75
N LEU A 45 -4.59 -0.81 8.40
CA LEU A 45 -4.07 -0.82 7.04
C LEU A 45 -3.62 -2.24 6.65
N PRO A 46 -3.74 -2.64 5.37
CA PRO A 46 -3.18 -3.90 4.91
C PRO A 46 -1.65 -3.87 5.02
N THR A 47 -1.03 -5.01 5.28
CA THR A 47 0.41 -5.14 5.00
C THR A 47 0.65 -5.11 3.49
N ASN A 48 1.87 -4.82 3.07
CA ASN A 48 2.28 -4.83 1.67
C ASN A 48 1.96 -6.20 1.01
N VAL A 49 2.13 -7.28 1.77
CA VAL A 49 1.80 -8.65 1.36
C VAL A 49 0.30 -8.84 1.15
N GLN A 50 -0.49 -8.46 2.15
CA GLN A 50 -1.95 -8.57 2.07
C GLN A 50 -2.46 -7.76 0.88
N TRP A 51 -1.91 -6.57 0.67
CA TRP A 51 -2.23 -5.71 -0.45
C TRP A 51 -1.88 -6.39 -1.79
N GLU A 52 -0.67 -6.94 -1.95
CA GLU A 52 -0.25 -7.59 -3.21
C GLU A 52 -1.10 -8.82 -3.51
N TYR A 53 -1.33 -9.65 -2.51
CA TYR A 53 -2.15 -10.86 -2.67
C TYR A 53 -3.59 -10.50 -3.07
N ALA A 54 -4.17 -9.53 -2.38
CA ALA A 54 -5.48 -8.99 -2.71
C ALA A 54 -5.50 -8.38 -4.12
N CYS A 55 -4.46 -7.65 -4.52
CA CYS A 55 -4.34 -7.06 -5.85
C CYS A 55 -4.38 -8.15 -6.93
N ARG A 56 -3.51 -9.16 -6.80
CA ARG A 56 -3.35 -10.27 -7.75
C ARG A 56 -4.59 -11.16 -7.86
N ALA A 57 -5.31 -11.39 -6.76
CA ALA A 57 -6.52 -12.21 -6.73
C ALA A 57 -6.39 -13.56 -7.47
N GLY A 58 -5.23 -14.22 -7.31
CA GLY A 58 -4.92 -15.51 -7.93
C GLY A 58 -4.11 -15.45 -9.23
N THR A 59 -3.83 -14.28 -9.79
CA THR A 59 -2.90 -14.16 -10.93
C THR A 59 -1.44 -14.13 -10.49
N THR A 60 -0.54 -14.52 -11.40
CA THR A 60 0.93 -14.40 -11.23
C THR A 60 1.53 -13.26 -12.06
N THR A 61 0.69 -12.56 -12.85
CA THR A 61 1.04 -11.46 -13.75
C THR A 61 1.15 -10.13 -13.02
N HIS A 62 1.75 -9.11 -13.64
CA HIS A 62 1.83 -7.77 -13.04
C HIS A 62 0.47 -7.12 -12.81
N TYR A 63 -0.50 -7.43 -13.68
CA TYR A 63 -1.85 -6.92 -13.59
C TYR A 63 -2.84 -8.04 -13.24
N ASN A 64 -3.85 -7.69 -12.46
CA ASN A 64 -4.86 -8.61 -11.95
C ASN A 64 -5.82 -9.15 -13.03
N ASN A 65 -5.80 -8.60 -14.23
CA ASN A 65 -6.57 -9.08 -15.38
C ASN A 65 -5.86 -10.21 -16.16
N GLY A 66 -4.68 -10.65 -15.69
CA GLY A 66 -3.93 -11.73 -16.33
C GLY A 66 -3.18 -11.32 -17.60
N LYS A 67 -3.17 -10.02 -17.95
CA LYS A 67 -2.46 -9.50 -19.12
C LYS A 67 -1.07 -8.99 -18.72
N ASP A 68 -0.07 -9.24 -19.56
CA ASP A 68 1.34 -8.86 -19.37
C ASP A 68 2.06 -8.80 -20.74
N GLN A 69 1.35 -8.40 -21.80
CA GLN A 69 1.82 -8.63 -23.17
C GLN A 69 2.91 -7.65 -23.62
N TYR A 70 2.98 -6.48 -22.98
CA TYR A 70 3.95 -5.41 -23.28
C TYR A 70 5.21 -5.45 -22.41
N ARG A 71 5.35 -6.53 -21.62
CA ARG A 71 6.56 -6.74 -20.84
C ARG A 71 7.72 -7.17 -21.72
N VAL A 72 8.88 -6.55 -21.53
CA VAL A 72 10.16 -7.17 -21.92
C VAL A 72 10.25 -8.50 -21.18
N LYS A 73 10.20 -9.62 -21.91
CA LYS A 73 10.42 -10.97 -21.38
C LYS A 73 11.85 -11.09 -20.87
N THR A 74 12.12 -10.53 -19.69
CA THR A 74 13.35 -10.73 -18.95
C THR A 74 13.04 -11.64 -17.77
N ASP A 75 13.84 -12.69 -17.63
CA ASP A 75 13.72 -13.70 -16.57
C ASP A 75 14.04 -13.13 -15.16
N LYS A 76 14.47 -11.86 -15.09
CA LYS A 76 14.79 -11.15 -13.85
C LYS A 76 13.67 -10.17 -13.47
N VAL A 77 12.59 -10.70 -12.90
CA VAL A 77 11.35 -9.96 -12.58
C VAL A 77 11.53 -8.84 -11.55
N THR A 78 12.57 -8.90 -10.72
CA THR A 78 12.65 -8.07 -9.51
C THR A 78 13.80 -7.07 -9.49
N GLU A 79 14.83 -7.23 -10.32
CA GLU A 79 16.04 -6.41 -10.26
C GLU A 79 16.05 -5.26 -11.28
N PHE A 80 15.12 -5.27 -12.24
CA PHE A 80 15.16 -4.40 -13.43
C PHE A 80 13.96 -3.49 -13.63
N LEU A 81 12.99 -3.41 -12.70
CA LEU A 81 11.87 -2.46 -12.89
C LEU A 81 12.34 -1.00 -12.90
N TYR A 82 13.47 -0.69 -12.23
CA TYR A 82 14.03 0.67 -12.24
C TYR A 82 14.77 1.01 -13.55
N GLU A 83 15.57 0.09 -14.11
CA GLU A 83 16.27 0.34 -15.38
C GLU A 83 15.38 0.15 -16.62
N ALA A 84 14.39 -0.76 -16.56
CA ALA A 84 13.42 -0.95 -17.64
C ALA A 84 12.46 0.25 -17.76
N ALA A 85 12.25 1.03 -16.69
CA ALA A 85 11.37 2.20 -16.70
C ALA A 85 11.81 3.30 -17.68
N TYR A 86 13.07 3.30 -18.12
CA TYR A 86 13.57 4.27 -19.11
C TYR A 86 13.12 3.95 -20.55
N ASP A 87 12.84 2.68 -20.87
CA ASP A 87 12.39 2.23 -22.21
C ASP A 87 10.95 1.67 -22.19
N TYR A 88 10.37 1.52 -21.00
CA TYR A 88 8.98 1.08 -20.86
C TYR A 88 8.03 2.21 -21.24
N PRO A 89 7.04 1.97 -22.12
CA PRO A 89 6.08 3.00 -22.45
C PRO A 89 5.32 3.40 -21.19
N PRO A 90 5.16 4.70 -20.91
CA PRO A 90 4.52 5.14 -19.68
C PRO A 90 3.01 4.81 -19.65
N HIS A 91 2.45 4.49 -20.83
CA HIS A 91 1.11 3.94 -21.05
C HIS A 91 1.20 2.46 -21.42
N ASP A 92 0.31 1.63 -20.86
CA ASP A 92 0.14 0.22 -21.20
C ASP A 92 -1.36 -0.08 -21.41
N PRO A 93 -1.81 -0.40 -22.64
CA PRO A 93 -3.22 -0.61 -22.92
C PRO A 93 -3.84 -1.81 -22.16
N ASP A 94 -3.03 -2.71 -21.59
CA ASP A 94 -3.53 -3.78 -20.71
C ASP A 94 -4.11 -3.22 -19.40
N LEU A 95 -3.68 -2.03 -18.99
CA LEU A 95 -4.09 -1.38 -17.75
C LEU A 95 -5.37 -0.55 -17.92
N ASP A 96 -5.70 -0.14 -19.15
CA ASP A 96 -6.77 0.83 -19.44
C ASP A 96 -8.16 0.41 -18.93
N GLU A 97 -8.43 -0.89 -18.87
CA GLU A 97 -9.73 -1.40 -18.42
C GLU A 97 -9.85 -1.55 -16.89
N ILE A 98 -8.73 -1.57 -16.18
CA ILE A 98 -8.62 -1.84 -14.74
C ILE A 98 -8.11 -0.65 -13.92
N ALA A 99 -7.59 0.41 -14.57
CA ALA A 99 -6.93 1.51 -13.88
C ALA A 99 -7.33 2.91 -14.33
N TRP A 100 -7.19 3.85 -13.39
CA TRP A 100 -7.06 5.27 -13.66
C TRP A 100 -5.61 5.67 -13.44
N TYR A 101 -4.87 5.95 -14.51
CA TYR A 101 -3.44 6.20 -14.43
C TYR A 101 -3.01 7.12 -15.58
N TYR A 102 -1.74 7.50 -15.60
CA TYR A 102 -1.07 8.20 -16.68
C TYR A 102 -1.69 9.57 -17.06
N GLN A 103 -1.04 10.64 -16.58
CA GLN A 103 -1.31 12.04 -16.96
C GLN A 103 -2.75 12.52 -16.72
N LEU A 104 -3.45 11.97 -15.72
CA LEU A 104 -4.70 12.55 -15.24
C LEU A 104 -4.42 13.69 -14.25
N ASP A 105 -5.40 14.57 -14.10
CA ASP A 105 -5.33 15.77 -13.27
C ASP A 105 -5.79 15.55 -11.82
N ALA A 106 -6.60 14.52 -11.58
CA ALA A 106 -7.16 14.20 -10.28
C ALA A 106 -7.64 12.74 -10.20
N PRO A 107 -7.85 12.21 -8.97
CA PRO A 107 -8.48 10.91 -8.77
C PRO A 107 -9.90 10.88 -9.35
N ARG A 108 -10.36 9.67 -9.69
CA ARG A 108 -11.70 9.43 -10.24
C ARG A 108 -12.58 8.72 -9.21
N PRO A 109 -13.93 8.77 -9.36
CA PRO A 109 -14.80 8.00 -8.48
C PRO A 109 -14.41 6.51 -8.48
N VAL A 110 -14.38 5.93 -7.29
CA VAL A 110 -14.02 4.52 -7.07
C VAL A 110 -15.00 3.59 -7.78
N ALA A 111 -14.53 2.39 -8.10
CA ALA A 111 -15.31 1.31 -8.69
C ALA A 111 -15.96 1.62 -10.05
N LEU A 112 -15.26 2.39 -10.89
CA LEU A 112 -15.66 2.66 -12.28
C LEU A 112 -14.87 1.88 -13.34
N LYS A 113 -13.76 1.26 -12.96
CA LYS A 113 -12.99 0.32 -13.77
C LYS A 113 -13.34 -1.11 -13.41
N LYS A 114 -12.85 -2.09 -14.16
CA LYS A 114 -13.12 -3.51 -13.86
C LYS A 114 -12.45 -3.92 -12.54
N PRO A 115 -13.13 -4.67 -11.66
CA PRO A 115 -12.51 -5.23 -10.47
C PRO A 115 -11.63 -6.42 -10.84
N ASN A 116 -10.81 -6.85 -9.89
CA ASN A 116 -10.14 -8.14 -9.97
C ASN A 116 -11.09 -9.32 -9.70
N ALA A 117 -10.57 -10.54 -9.76
CA ALA A 117 -11.34 -11.78 -9.57
C ALA A 117 -12.01 -11.91 -8.19
N TRP A 118 -11.61 -11.12 -7.19
CA TRP A 118 -12.23 -11.09 -5.86
C TRP A 118 -13.17 -9.90 -5.65
N GLY A 119 -13.42 -9.10 -6.69
CA GLY A 119 -14.32 -7.96 -6.60
C GLY A 119 -13.68 -6.70 -6.01
N LEU A 120 -12.34 -6.63 -5.91
CA LEU A 120 -11.64 -5.42 -5.47
C LEU A 120 -11.38 -4.50 -6.66
N TYR A 121 -11.71 -3.22 -6.47
CA TYR A 121 -11.56 -2.16 -7.46
C TYR A 121 -10.34 -1.30 -7.19
N ASP A 122 -9.88 -0.63 -8.23
CA ASP A 122 -8.84 0.41 -8.17
C ASP A 122 -7.54 -0.09 -7.53
N MET A 123 -7.20 -1.38 -7.73
CA MET A 123 -5.94 -1.99 -7.26
C MET A 123 -4.75 -1.63 -8.15
N HIS A 124 -5.00 -1.02 -9.31
CA HIS A 124 -4.00 -0.49 -10.22
C HIS A 124 -4.39 0.97 -10.53
N GLY A 125 -3.68 1.95 -9.99
CA GLY A 125 -3.93 3.37 -10.17
C GLY A 125 -5.03 3.95 -9.26
N ASN A 126 -5.62 5.07 -9.72
CA ASN A 126 -6.46 6.01 -9.00
C ASN A 126 -5.67 6.75 -7.91
N VAL A 127 -5.39 6.11 -6.79
CA VAL A 127 -4.52 6.67 -5.74
C VAL A 127 -3.60 5.59 -5.24
N ARG A 128 -2.39 5.99 -4.84
CA ARG A 128 -1.51 5.14 -4.05
C ARG A 128 -2.16 4.88 -2.71
N GLU A 129 -1.87 3.72 -2.14
CA GLU A 129 -2.48 3.32 -0.88
C GLU A 129 -1.43 2.95 0.15
N PHE A 130 -1.54 3.55 1.33
CA PHE A 130 -0.70 3.21 2.48
C PHE A 130 -0.83 1.72 2.84
N CYS A 131 0.33 1.09 3.06
CA CYS A 131 0.45 -0.19 3.71
C CYS A 131 1.03 -0.01 5.13
N LEU A 132 0.80 -0.98 6.00
CA LEU A 132 1.26 -0.94 7.40
C LEU A 132 2.80 -0.98 7.53
N ASP A 133 3.48 -1.46 6.49
CA ASP A 133 4.92 -1.66 6.43
C ASP A 133 5.70 -0.34 6.26
N TYR A 134 6.89 -0.30 6.86
CA TYR A 134 7.86 0.77 6.63
C TYR A 134 8.74 0.45 5.42
N HIS A 135 8.97 1.46 4.60
CA HIS A 135 9.84 1.38 3.43
C HIS A 135 11.30 1.22 3.89
N LYS A 136 12.05 0.37 3.18
CA LYS A 136 13.48 0.15 3.41
C LYS A 136 14.28 0.63 2.20
N MET A 137 14.99 1.76 2.35
CA MET A 137 16.18 2.03 1.54
C MET A 137 17.37 1.29 2.16
N ASP A 138 17.78 0.22 1.47
CA ASP A 138 19.09 -0.45 1.57
C ASP A 138 19.50 -1.04 2.94
N SER A 139 19.52 -2.37 3.05
CA SER A 139 20.60 -3.06 3.76
C SER A 139 20.71 -4.49 3.28
N ALA A 140 21.96 -4.93 3.05
CA ALA A 140 22.41 -6.20 2.49
C ALA A 140 21.99 -7.48 3.25
N GLU A 141 21.12 -7.36 4.24
CA GLU A 141 20.49 -8.48 4.94
C GLU A 141 18.97 -8.27 4.87
N SER A 142 18.34 -8.99 3.93
CA SER A 142 16.89 -9.13 3.86
C SER A 142 16.50 -10.37 4.67
N ASP A 143 15.94 -10.18 5.86
CA ASP A 143 15.17 -11.24 6.51
C ASP A 143 13.90 -11.43 5.68
N TYR A 144 13.81 -12.58 5.01
CA TYR A 144 12.61 -12.98 4.29
C TYR A 144 11.56 -13.41 5.32
N PHE A 145 10.51 -12.61 5.50
CA PHE A 145 9.36 -13.05 6.28
C PHE A 145 8.47 -13.87 5.35
N VAL A 146 8.57 -15.18 5.42
CA VAL A 146 7.53 -16.04 4.84
C VAL A 146 6.33 -15.93 5.76
N ASP A 147 5.28 -15.23 5.30
CA ASP A 147 4.01 -15.23 6.02
C ASP A 147 3.52 -16.69 6.14
N PRO A 148 3.32 -17.22 7.36
CA PRO A 148 2.94 -18.62 7.59
C PRO A 148 1.57 -18.99 7.00
N PHE A 149 0.79 -18.02 6.50
CA PHE A 149 -0.46 -18.25 5.77
C PHE A 149 -0.28 -18.52 4.26
N PHE A 150 0.93 -18.42 3.72
CA PHE A 150 1.19 -18.56 2.28
C PHE A 150 2.03 -19.80 1.95
N GLU A 151 1.38 -20.93 1.64
CA GLU A 151 2.04 -22.13 1.06
C GLU A 151 2.51 -21.93 -0.41
N LEU A 152 2.35 -20.73 -0.99
CA LEU A 152 2.59 -20.47 -2.42
C LEU A 152 4.03 -20.04 -2.78
N GLY A 153 5.00 -20.13 -1.87
CA GLY A 153 6.42 -19.91 -2.21
C GLY A 153 6.76 -18.48 -2.67
N TYR A 154 5.93 -17.48 -2.33
CA TYR A 154 6.24 -16.08 -2.58
C TYR A 154 7.27 -15.57 -1.56
N VAL A 155 8.39 -15.09 -2.09
CA VAL A 155 9.43 -14.41 -1.31
C VAL A 155 8.93 -13.01 -0.95
N ILE A 156 8.36 -12.90 0.24
CA ILE A 156 7.90 -11.67 0.84
C ILE A 156 9.09 -10.99 1.52
N ARG A 157 9.37 -9.74 1.15
CA ARG A 157 10.36 -8.90 1.83
C ARG A 157 9.64 -8.09 2.89
N ALA A 158 9.91 -8.36 4.16
CA ALA A 158 9.50 -7.50 5.28
C ALA A 158 10.72 -6.71 5.75
N GLY A 159 10.62 -5.38 5.77
CA GLY A 159 11.72 -4.48 6.11
C GLY A 159 11.74 -4.12 7.60
N LYS A 160 12.95 -3.94 8.16
CA LYS A 160 13.17 -3.30 9.46
C LYS A 160 13.46 -1.81 9.23
N ALA A 161 12.73 -0.92 9.90
CA ALA A 161 12.79 0.53 9.73
C ALA A 161 14.22 1.12 9.91
N THR A 162 14.61 2.04 9.02
CA THR A 162 15.80 2.89 9.16
C THR A 162 15.42 4.28 9.70
N HIS A 163 16.41 5.16 9.94
CA HIS A 163 16.29 6.42 10.68
C HIS A 163 15.35 7.47 10.06
N GLU A 164 14.98 7.33 8.79
CA GLU A 164 13.93 8.10 8.14
C GLU A 164 12.74 7.16 7.94
N LYS A 165 11.68 7.36 8.74
CA LYS A 165 10.51 6.48 8.74
C LYS A 165 9.64 6.75 7.51
N GLU A 166 10.06 6.24 6.37
CA GLU A 166 9.20 6.19 5.20
C GLU A 166 8.22 5.02 5.34
N VAL A 167 6.95 5.24 5.00
CA VAL A 167 5.92 4.20 4.96
C VAL A 167 5.69 3.73 3.52
N GLU A 168 5.37 2.45 3.36
CA GLU A 168 5.17 1.88 2.03
C GLU A 168 3.82 2.29 1.43
N ARG A 169 3.83 2.52 0.12
CA ARG A 169 2.63 2.77 -0.68
C ARG A 169 2.59 1.84 -1.88
N ARG A 170 1.37 1.48 -2.31
CA ARG A 170 1.14 0.51 -3.39
C ARG A 170 0.12 0.99 -4.39
N GLY A 171 0.04 0.30 -5.53
CA GLY A 171 -1.00 0.47 -6.55
C GLY A 171 -0.75 1.53 -7.61
N GLY A 172 0.15 2.49 -7.39
CA GLY A 172 0.28 3.64 -8.29
C GLY A 172 -0.92 4.59 -8.18
N SER A 173 -0.91 5.69 -8.93
CA SER A 173 -1.98 6.70 -8.88
C SER A 173 -2.41 7.17 -10.27
N PHE A 174 -3.39 8.09 -10.30
CA PHE A 174 -3.88 8.74 -11.51
C PHE A 174 -2.78 9.45 -12.34
N CYS A 175 -1.64 9.79 -11.73
CA CYS A 175 -0.50 10.42 -12.40
C CYS A 175 0.71 9.48 -12.58
N SER A 176 0.63 8.23 -12.11
CA SER A 176 1.66 7.21 -12.29
C SER A 176 1.74 6.69 -13.73
N ASN A 177 2.93 6.26 -14.13
CA ASN A 177 3.10 5.42 -15.32
C ASN A 177 2.61 3.98 -15.05
N ALA A 178 2.54 3.17 -16.11
CA ALA A 178 2.10 1.77 -16.03
C ALA A 178 2.94 0.90 -15.07
N VAL A 179 4.26 1.07 -15.04
CA VAL A 179 5.18 0.28 -14.18
C VAL A 179 4.88 0.48 -12.70
N GLU A 180 4.67 1.73 -12.30
CA GLU A 180 4.33 2.08 -10.91
C GLU A 180 2.97 1.52 -10.46
N CYS A 181 2.09 1.19 -11.42
CA CYS A 181 0.79 0.60 -11.15
C CYS A 181 0.83 -0.93 -11.06
N ALA A 182 1.96 -1.59 -11.33
CA ALA A 182 2.06 -3.04 -11.27
C ALA A 182 1.88 -3.56 -9.84
N ALA A 183 1.26 -4.73 -9.69
CA ALA A 183 0.97 -5.36 -8.40
C ALA A 183 2.23 -5.53 -7.53
N GLY A 184 3.39 -5.73 -8.16
CA GLY A 184 4.67 -5.94 -7.48
C GLY A 184 5.52 -4.68 -7.27
N TYR A 185 5.10 -3.48 -7.68
CA TYR A 185 5.92 -2.26 -7.56
C TYR A 185 5.89 -1.64 -6.15
N TRP A 186 7.01 -1.61 -5.43
CA TRP A 186 7.05 -1.32 -3.98
C TRP A 186 7.93 -0.11 -3.57
N ASN A 187 8.56 0.59 -4.52
CA ASN A 187 9.51 1.66 -4.22
C ASN A 187 8.86 3.05 -4.15
N LEU A 188 7.91 3.25 -3.22
CA LEU A 188 7.10 4.46 -3.11
C LEU A 188 7.01 4.98 -1.67
N GLY A 189 8.16 5.09 -1.00
CA GLY A 189 8.25 5.62 0.36
C GLY A 189 7.71 7.05 0.48
N ILE A 190 7.19 7.39 1.65
CA ILE A 190 6.83 8.75 2.05
C ILE A 190 6.87 8.86 3.57
N GLY A 191 7.26 10.01 4.14
CA GLY A 191 7.27 10.17 5.60
C GLY A 191 5.88 10.08 6.23
N GLU A 192 5.79 9.55 7.46
CA GLU A 192 4.53 9.31 8.19
C GLU A 192 3.56 10.51 8.20
N THR A 193 4.09 11.73 8.31
CA THR A 193 3.32 12.97 8.43
C THR A 193 3.11 13.72 7.10
N GLN A 194 3.73 13.26 6.01
CA GLN A 194 3.61 13.89 4.71
C GLN A 194 2.29 13.49 4.04
N THR A 195 1.77 14.37 3.18
CA THR A 195 0.50 14.17 2.47
C THR A 195 0.68 14.51 1.00
N GLU A 196 0.10 13.70 0.11
CA GLU A 196 0.16 13.91 -1.34
C GLU A 196 -1.25 13.93 -1.96
N PRO A 197 -1.45 14.62 -3.10
CA PRO A 197 -2.74 14.65 -3.81
C PRO A 197 -3.13 13.30 -4.41
N ASP A 198 -2.19 12.36 -4.48
CA ASP A 198 -2.32 11.08 -5.17
C ASP A 198 -2.28 9.89 -4.21
N THR A 199 -2.26 10.14 -2.90
CA THR A 199 -2.11 9.12 -1.87
C THR A 199 -3.31 9.11 -0.93
N GLY A 200 -3.93 7.94 -0.80
CA GLY A 200 -5.01 7.62 0.12
C GLY A 200 -4.74 6.29 0.82
N PHE A 201 -5.81 5.56 1.15
CA PHE A 201 -5.69 4.25 1.80
C PHE A 201 -6.94 3.41 1.63
N ARG A 202 -6.79 2.10 1.88
CA ARG A 202 -7.89 1.17 2.17
C ARG A 202 -7.65 0.51 3.52
N ILE A 203 -8.70 -0.06 4.08
CA ILE A 203 -8.66 -0.74 5.36
C ILE A 203 -8.87 -2.25 5.19
N VAL A 204 -8.33 -3.02 6.12
CA VAL A 204 -8.59 -4.45 6.29
C VAL A 204 -9.13 -4.70 7.70
N LEU A 205 -10.03 -5.67 7.83
CA LEU A 205 -10.37 -6.26 9.12
C LEU A 205 -9.47 -7.47 9.31
N SER A 206 -8.47 -7.36 10.17
CA SER A 206 -7.48 -8.41 10.41
C SER A 206 -7.55 -8.87 11.85
N THR A 207 -7.26 -10.14 12.12
CA THR A 207 -6.88 -10.56 13.48
C THR A 207 -5.64 -9.77 13.90
N GLU A 208 -5.47 -9.51 15.21
CA GLU A 208 -4.29 -8.81 15.75
C GLU A 208 -3.03 -9.25 15.02
N GLN A 209 -2.56 -8.39 14.12
CA GLN A 209 -1.16 -8.37 13.78
C GLN A 209 -0.51 -7.79 15.02
N LYS A 210 -0.20 -8.66 15.98
CA LYS A 210 0.76 -8.30 17.00
C LYS A 210 2.00 -7.88 16.23
N PHE A 211 2.22 -6.57 16.11
CA PHE A 211 3.57 -6.08 16.04
C PHE A 211 4.23 -6.66 17.28
N VAL A 212 4.97 -7.74 17.12
CA VAL A 212 6.02 -8.10 18.06
C VAL A 212 7.11 -7.06 17.82
N LYS A 213 6.84 -5.81 18.25
CA LYS A 213 7.90 -4.88 18.58
C LYS A 213 8.40 -5.40 19.92
N GLY A 214 9.51 -6.13 19.84
CA GLY A 214 9.98 -7.15 20.79
C GLY A 214 9.63 -6.93 22.25
N SER A 215 9.30 -8.01 22.95
CA SER A 215 9.40 -8.23 24.41
C SER A 215 9.96 -7.05 25.24
N VAL A 216 9.22 -5.96 25.33
CA VAL A 216 9.50 -4.87 26.26
C VAL A 216 8.16 -4.47 26.83
N ASP A 217 7.99 -4.89 28.08
CA ASP A 217 6.86 -4.58 28.93
C ASP A 217 6.83 -3.08 29.20
N TRP A 218 5.76 -2.40 28.75
CA TRP A 218 5.62 -0.96 28.91
C TRP A 218 5.28 -0.57 30.36
N GLU A 219 4.83 -1.51 31.21
CA GLU A 219 4.64 -1.26 32.64
C GLU A 219 5.98 -1.06 33.38
N GLU A 220 7.07 -1.65 32.88
CA GLU A 220 8.41 -1.51 33.49
C GLU A 220 9.03 -0.12 33.23
N LYS A 221 8.55 0.60 32.20
CA LYS A 221 9.10 1.91 31.82
C LYS A 221 8.49 3.09 32.58
N PHE A 222 7.27 2.94 33.09
CA PHE A 222 6.59 3.98 33.88
C PHE A 222 6.82 3.86 35.39
N SER A 223 7.33 2.73 35.88
CA SER A 223 7.65 2.55 37.31
C SER A 223 9.03 3.08 37.71
N LYS A 224 9.94 3.36 36.76
CA LYS A 224 11.32 3.80 37.04
C LYS A 224 11.56 5.32 36.84
N GLN A 225 10.51 6.12 36.68
CA GLN A 225 10.62 7.59 36.54
C GLN A 225 10.10 8.37 37.77
N GLN A 226 9.94 7.72 38.93
CA GLN A 226 9.53 8.41 40.17
C GLN A 226 10.62 8.49 41.26
N ASP A 227 11.84 8.00 41.04
CA ASP A 227 12.91 7.98 42.06
C ASP A 227 14.27 8.56 41.58
N GLU A 228 14.26 9.58 40.73
CA GLU A 228 15.41 10.51 40.53
C GLU A 228 14.90 11.96 40.42
#